data_AF-A0A8J6MVI3-F1
#
_entry.id   AF-A0A8J6MVI3-F1
#
_cell.length_a   1.000
_cell.length_b   1.000
_cell.length_c   1.000
_cell.angle_alpha   90.00
_cell.angle_beta   90.00
_cell.angle_gamma   90.00
#
_symmetry.space_group_name_H-M   'P 1'
#
loop_
_entity.id
_entity.type
_entity.pdbx_description
1 polymer ?
#
loop_
_entity_poly.entity_id
_entity_poly.type
_entity_poly.pdbx_seq_one_letter_code
_entity_poly.pdbx_strand_id
1 'polypeptide(L)' 'MTDNNKQMPLYHHDQKAYIQQMYEWHQALAVKSGDEGVYHSMRASEYRSMLEEETTTSVDYMFY' A
#
# COMPACT_ATOMS: atom_id res chain seq x y z
N MET A 1 -2.28 7.31 -24.03
CA MET A 1 -3.48 7.17 -23.18
C MET A 1 -3.01 6.52 -21.91
N THR A 2 -2.71 7.30 -20.87
CA THR A 2 -2.37 6.76 -19.55
C THR A 2 -3.65 6.80 -18.74
N ASP A 3 -4.37 5.69 -18.73
CA ASP A 3 -5.54 5.46 -17.90
C ASP A 3 -5.13 5.47 -16.42
N ASN A 4 -4.91 6.67 -15.87
CA ASN A 4 -4.66 6.90 -14.45
C ASN A 4 -5.95 6.84 -13.61
N ASN A 5 -7.05 6.38 -14.21
CA ASN A 5 -8.33 6.14 -13.53
C ASN A 5 -8.34 4.77 -12.83
N LYS A 6 -7.24 4.40 -12.18
CA LYS A 6 -7.31 3.27 -11.24
C LYS A 6 -8.25 3.70 -10.13
N GLN A 7 -9.37 3.01 -9.98
CA GLN A 7 -10.32 3.25 -8.90
C GLN A 7 -9.66 2.86 -7.57
N MET A 8 -9.87 3.69 -6.54
CA MET A 8 -9.38 3.38 -5.20
C MET A 8 -9.98 2.03 -4.74
N PRO A 9 -9.14 1.10 -4.23
CA PRO A 9 -9.62 -0.15 -3.65
C PRO A 9 -10.66 0.11 -2.56
N LEU A 10 -11.74 -0.67 -2.58
CA LEU A 10 -12.71 -0.65 -1.49
C LEU A 10 -12.18 -1.46 -0.32
N TYR A 11 -12.56 -1.09 0.90
CA TYR A 11 -12.21 -1.86 2.08
C TYR A 11 -12.76 -3.28 1.99
N HIS A 12 -11.90 -4.27 2.26
CA HIS A 12 -12.24 -5.68 2.30
C HIS A 12 -11.91 -6.27 3.68
N HIS A 13 -12.60 -7.36 4.05
CA HIS A 13 -12.38 -8.06 5.31
C HIS A 13 -10.99 -8.72 5.42
N ASP A 14 -10.35 -9.00 4.28
CA ASP A 14 -8.94 -9.38 4.25
C ASP A 14 -8.08 -8.12 4.29
N GLN A 15 -7.62 -7.79 5.50
CA GLN A 15 -6.81 -6.61 5.76
C GLN A 15 -5.50 -6.61 4.96
N LYS A 16 -4.82 -7.76 4.86
CA LYS A 16 -3.56 -7.87 4.13
C LYS A 16 -3.75 -7.66 2.64
N ALA A 17 -4.76 -8.31 2.06
CA ALA A 17 -5.10 -8.11 0.65
C ALA A 17 -5.52 -6.66 0.37
N TYR A 18 -6.22 -6.02 1.29
CA TYR A 18 -6.59 -4.60 1.16
C TYR A 18 -5.37 -3.68 1.20
N ILE A 19 -4.46 -3.87 2.15
CA ILE A 19 -3.21 -3.09 2.28
C ILE A 19 -2.35 -3.25 1.01
N GLN A 20 -2.23 -4.46 0.47
CA GLN A 20 -1.53 -4.74 -0.77
C GLN A 20 -2.13 -3.97 -1.96
N GLN A 21 -3.46 -3.99 -2.09
CA GLN A 21 -4.16 -3.26 -3.15
C GLN A 21 -3.97 -1.74 -3.02
N MET A 22 -3.98 -1.22 -1.79
CA MET A 22 -3.72 0.20 -1.52
C MET A 22 -2.28 0.60 -1.88
N TYR A 23 -1.30 -0.24 -1.54
CA TYR A 23 0.10 -0.04 -1.95
C TYR A 23 0.22 0.08 -3.48
N GLU A 24 -0.32 -0.90 -4.21
CA GLU A 24 -0.24 -0.94 -5.68
C GLU A 24 -0.97 0.23 -6.34
N TRP A 25 -2.11 0.64 -5.77
CA TRP A 25 -2.88 1.78 -6.24
C TRP A 25 -2.10 3.09 -6.07
N HIS A 26 -1.54 3.33 -4.89
CA HIS A 26 -0.70 4.51 -4.63
C HIS A 26 0.58 4.50 -5.47
N GLN A 27 1.24 3.36 -5.63
CA GLN A 27 2.43 3.25 -6.48
C GLN A 27 2.13 3.61 -7.94
N ALA A 28 0.96 3.21 -8.46
CA ALA A 28 0.55 3.56 -9.82
C ALA A 28 0.28 5.06 -10.00
N LEU A 29 -0.14 5.77 -8.95
CA LEU A 29 -0.41 7.21 -8.98
C LEU A 29 0.81 8.07 -8.64
N ALA A 30 1.84 7.49 -8.02
CA ALA A 30 3.11 8.15 -7.72
C ALA A 30 3.87 8.66 -8.96
N VAL A 31 3.51 8.20 -10.16
CA VAL A 31 4.08 8.66 -11.43
C VAL A 31 3.61 10.07 -11.84
N LYS A 32 2.60 10.62 -11.17
CA LYS A 32 2.13 11.99 -11.41
C LYS A 32 3.18 13.00 -10.96
N SER A 33 3.32 14.11 -11.67
CA SER A 33 4.24 15.19 -11.29
C SER A 33 3.65 16.08 -10.19
N GLY A 34 4.53 16.72 -9.41
CA GLY A 34 4.14 17.65 -8.35
C GLY A 34 3.65 16.96 -7.08
N ASP A 35 2.91 17.71 -6.27
CA ASP A 35 2.53 17.32 -4.91
C ASP A 35 1.67 16.05 -4.85
N GLU A 36 0.88 15.79 -5.90
CA GLU A 36 0.05 14.59 -5.98
C GLU A 36 0.90 13.31 -6.07
N GLY A 37 1.94 13.31 -6.91
CA GLY A 37 2.87 12.17 -7.00
C GLY A 37 3.68 11.95 -5.72
N VAL A 38 4.09 13.03 -5.06
CA VAL A 38 4.79 12.97 -3.78
C VAL A 38 3.89 12.35 -2.71
N TYR A 39 2.63 12.82 -2.62
CA TYR A 39 1.64 12.27 -1.71
C TYR A 39 1.44 10.77 -1.93
N HIS A 40 1.23 10.34 -3.18
CA HIS A 40 1.04 8.92 -3.48
C HIS A 40 2.30 8.09 -3.22
N SER A 41 3.50 8.64 -3.44
CA SER A 41 4.75 7.97 -3.10
C SER A 41 4.89 7.75 -1.58
N MET A 42 4.57 8.76 -0.77
CA MET A 42 4.60 8.64 0.69
C MET A 42 3.63 7.58 1.18
N ARG A 43 2.37 7.60 0.69
CA ARG A 43 1.36 6.60 1.04
C ARG A 43 1.75 5.18 0.62
N ALA A 44 2.34 5.00 -0.56
CA ALA A 44 2.86 3.70 -0.97
C ALA A 44 3.93 3.19 0.00
N SER A 45 4.82 4.07 0.48
CA SER A 45 5.82 3.69 1.49
C SER A 45 5.17 3.24 2.80
N GLU A 46 4.14 3.94 3.29
CA GLU A 46 3.43 3.57 4.52
C GLU A 46 2.79 2.18 4.40
N TYR A 47 2.05 1.92 3.32
CA TYR A 47 1.41 0.62 3.10
C TYR A 47 2.43 -0.51 2.93
N ARG A 48 3.59 -0.23 2.32
CA ARG A 48 4.69 -1.20 2.26
C ARG A 48 5.22 -1.55 3.64
N SER A 49 5.44 -0.55 4.50
CA SER A 49 5.86 -0.79 5.89
C SER A 49 4.84 -1.63 6.66
N MET A 50 3.54 -1.39 6.48
CA MET A 50 2.49 -2.21 7.11
C MET A 50 2.53 -3.69 6.66
N LEU A 51 2.82 -3.95 5.38
CA LEU A 51 2.98 -5.32 4.86
C LEU A 51 4.23 -6.02 5.44
N GLU A 52 5.32 -5.27 5.59
CA GLU A 52 6.57 -5.77 6.17
C GLU A 52 6.42 -6.03 7.69
N GLU A 53 5.71 -5.16 8.42
CA GLU A 53 5.44 -5.33 9.86
C GLU A 53 4.57 -6.56 10.17
N GLU A 54 3.55 -6.87 9.36
CA GLU A 54 2.76 -8.11 9.49
C GLU A 54 3.63 -9.36 9.30
N THR A 55 4.61 -9.31 8.39
CA THR A 55 5.55 -10.44 8.23
C THR A 55 6.50 -10.59 9.41
N THR A 56 6.83 -9.51 10.13
CA THR A 56 7.70 -9.57 11.30
C THR A 56 6.96 -10.00 12.58
N THR A 57 5.69 -9.61 12.75
CA THR A 57 4.90 -10.00 13.93
C THR A 57 4.58 -11.50 14.00
N SER A 58 4.66 -12.22 12.88
CA SER A 58 4.44 -13.67 12.87
C SER A 58 5.65 -14.49 13.36
N VAL A 59 6.82 -13.88 13.61
CA VAL A 59 8.05 -14.61 13.96
C VAL A 59 8.35 -14.57 15.48
N ASP A 60 7.66 -13.75 16.26
CA ASP A 60 8.03 -13.46 17.65
C ASP A 60 7.19 -14.17 18.72
N TYR A 61 6.29 -15.09 18.33
CA TYR A 61 5.43 -15.86 19.25
C TYR A 61 5.80 -17.35 19.38
N MET A 62 7.09 -17.71 19.26
CA MET A 62 7.57 -19.10 19.40
C MET A 62 8.66 -19.29 20.45
N PHE A 63 8.87 -18.34 21.36
CA PHE A 63 9.78 -18.53 22.50
C PHE A 63 9.21 -17.87 23.77
N TYR A 64 8.31 -18.55 24.47
CA TYR A 64 8.22 -18.54 25.94
C TYR A 64 7.45 -19.76 26.44
#